data_AF-A0A3P1AZ64-F1
#
_entry.id   AF-A0A3P1AZ64-F1
#
_cell.length_a   1.000
_cell.length_b   1.000
_cell.length_c   1.000
_cell.angle_alpha   90.00
_cell.angle_beta   90.00
_cell.angle_gamma   90.00
#
_symmetry.space_group_name_H-M   'P 1'
#
loop_
_entity.id
_entity.type
_entity.pdbx_description
1 polymer ?
#
loop_
_entity_poly.entity_id
_entity_poly.type
_entity_poly.pdbx_seq_one_letter_code
_entity_poly.pdbx_strand_id
1 'polypeptide(L)'
;MENNSVPIYDFVLQFKENYTTDVIEDDVISFYNDAFVLLQHFYNLKNFDTETESFYAEFINHIIKNEALLKGYSNFDFGSIKTLNTLQNSTDFKSLAPIYTPYSFFETEEAIEQILEELKVVKEFKKELKEEIGYLLEEYQFHIDHLKENIQYNFYTYEELEGIENSDLDEKADELKTEKLKFIQKCNDKLAKK
;
A
#
# COMPACT_ATOMS: atom_id res chain seq x y z
N MET A 1 4.34 0.66 -27.03
CA MET A 1 3.49 1.86 -27.15
C MET A 1 2.77 1.92 -25.83
N GLU A 2 2.90 2.93 -24.97
CA GLU A 2 3.33 4.31 -25.13
C GLU A 2 4.48 4.63 -24.15
N ASN A 3 5.35 5.57 -24.51
CA ASN A 3 6.14 6.27 -23.51
C ASN A 3 5.10 6.99 -22.65
N ASN A 4 4.90 6.54 -21.40
CA ASN A 4 4.14 7.29 -20.41
C ASN A 4 4.89 8.59 -20.13
N SER A 5 4.73 9.57 -21.01
CA SER A 5 5.30 10.90 -20.91
C SER A 5 4.46 11.76 -19.97
N VAL A 6 3.96 11.18 -18.88
CA VAL A 6 3.58 12.01 -17.73
C VAL A 6 4.89 12.52 -17.19
N PRO A 7 5.18 13.82 -17.30
CA PRO A 7 6.43 14.36 -16.81
C PRO A 7 6.52 14.07 -15.31
N ILE A 8 7.70 13.68 -14.84
CA ILE A 8 7.97 13.42 -13.41
C ILE A 8 7.46 14.54 -12.48
N TYR A 9 7.34 15.77 -13.00
CA TYR A 9 6.78 16.91 -12.28
C TYR A 9 5.31 16.70 -11.86
N ASP A 10 4.45 16.13 -12.73
CA ASP A 10 3.03 15.94 -12.41
C ASP A 10 2.88 15.00 -11.21
N PHE A 11 3.70 13.95 -11.16
CA PHE A 11 3.73 13.03 -10.02
C PHE A 11 4.24 13.69 -8.74
N VAL A 12 5.29 14.52 -8.82
CA VAL A 12 5.79 15.26 -7.65
C VAL A 12 4.74 16.22 -7.10
N LEU A 13 4.01 16.92 -7.99
CA LEU A 13 2.92 17.81 -7.58
C LEU A 13 1.79 17.03 -6.90
N GLN A 14 1.30 15.97 -7.55
CA GLN A 14 0.24 15.11 -6.99
C GLN A 14 0.66 14.50 -5.66
N PHE A 15 1.89 14.01 -5.55
CA PHE A 15 2.41 13.46 -4.30
C PHE A 15 2.34 14.49 -3.16
N LYS A 16 2.79 15.72 -3.41
CA LYS A 16 2.77 16.79 -2.40
C LYS A 16 1.34 17.25 -2.07
N GLU A 17 0.44 17.26 -3.04
CA GLU A 17 -0.96 17.65 -2.87
C GLU A 17 -1.74 16.59 -2.07
N ASN A 18 -1.51 15.31 -2.35
CA ASN A 18 -2.17 14.20 -1.69
C ASN A 18 -1.64 14.00 -0.26
N TYR A 19 -0.33 14.09 -0.06
CA TYR A 19 0.31 13.84 1.23
C TYR A 19 0.51 15.12 2.03
N THR A 20 -0.59 15.67 2.52
CA THR A 20 -0.56 16.64 3.63
C THR A 20 -0.14 15.97 4.94
N THR A 21 0.31 16.72 5.94
CA THR A 21 0.75 16.13 7.22
C THR A 21 -0.33 15.25 7.86
N ASP A 22 -1.58 15.70 7.89
CA ASP A 22 -2.70 14.93 8.45
C ASP A 22 -2.91 13.60 7.69
N VAL A 23 -2.85 13.64 6.36
CA VAL A 23 -2.97 12.42 5.52
C VAL A 23 -1.80 11.46 5.74
N ILE A 24 -0.58 11.99 5.94
CA ILE A 24 0.59 11.16 6.24
C ILE A 24 0.43 10.51 7.62
N GLU A 25 -0.10 11.20 8.62
CA GLU A 25 -0.34 10.64 9.95
C GLU A 25 -1.35 9.49 9.92
N ASP A 26 -2.38 9.60 9.07
CA ASP A 26 -3.39 8.56 8.88
C ASP A 26 -2.84 7.34 8.09
N ASP A 27 -1.91 7.54 7.15
CA ASP A 27 -1.32 6.47 6.34
C ASP A 27 0.18 6.68 6.02
N VAL A 28 1.01 6.45 7.03
CA VAL A 28 2.48 6.63 6.93
C VAL A 28 3.11 5.64 5.95
N ILE A 29 2.55 4.43 5.83
CA ILE A 29 3.10 3.36 5.01
C ILE A 29 2.93 3.72 3.53
N SER A 30 1.73 4.13 3.10
CA SER A 30 1.50 4.57 1.72
C SER A 30 2.39 5.76 1.36
N PHE A 31 2.50 6.76 2.24
CA PHE A 31 3.43 7.88 2.04
C PHE A 31 4.88 7.44 1.84
N TYR A 32 5.39 6.54 2.70
CA TYR A 32 6.75 6.04 2.60
C TYR A 32 6.98 5.27 1.29
N ASN A 33 6.03 4.43 0.92
CA ASN A 33 6.12 3.57 -0.26
C ASN A 33 6.04 4.36 -1.57
N ASP A 34 5.15 5.33 -1.66
CA ASP A 34 5.08 6.24 -2.81
C ASP A 34 6.34 7.12 -2.91
N ALA A 35 6.85 7.60 -1.76
CA ALA A 35 8.13 8.28 -1.72
C ALA A 35 9.28 7.39 -2.22
N PHE A 36 9.30 6.13 -1.81
CA PHE A 36 10.28 5.15 -2.26
C PHE A 36 10.24 4.96 -3.78
N VAL A 37 9.05 4.81 -4.38
CA VAL A 37 8.88 4.66 -5.83
C VAL A 37 9.40 5.89 -6.58
N LEU A 38 9.03 7.09 -6.14
CA LEU A 38 9.50 8.33 -6.76
C LEU A 38 11.01 8.50 -6.62
N LEU A 39 11.57 8.19 -5.45
CA LEU A 39 13.02 8.18 -5.23
C LEU A 39 13.73 7.21 -6.18
N GLN A 40 13.20 6.00 -6.37
CA GLN A 40 13.74 5.03 -7.34
C GLN A 40 13.68 5.57 -8.77
N HIS A 41 12.60 6.26 -9.12
CA HIS A 41 12.48 6.88 -10.44
C HIS A 41 13.56 7.95 -10.65
N PHE A 42 13.72 8.88 -9.70
CA PHE A 42 14.78 9.90 -9.72
C PHE A 42 16.19 9.30 -9.74
N TYR A 43 16.44 8.27 -8.94
CA TYR A 43 17.73 7.57 -8.88
C TYR A 43 18.13 6.98 -10.23
N ASN A 44 17.16 6.48 -11.00
CA ASN A 44 17.39 5.84 -12.30
C ASN A 44 17.39 6.81 -13.50
N LEU A 45 17.11 8.11 -13.29
CA LEU A 45 17.14 9.11 -14.37
C LEU A 45 18.54 9.25 -14.98
N LYS A 46 18.61 9.24 -16.31
CA LYS A 46 19.86 9.46 -17.06
C LYS A 46 19.85 10.85 -17.69
N ASN A 47 20.76 11.71 -17.21
CA ASN A 47 20.84 13.13 -17.58
C ASN A 47 19.57 13.89 -17.20
N PHE A 48 19.71 14.90 -16.36
CA PHE A 48 18.61 15.75 -15.92
C PHE A 48 19.03 17.21 -16.02
N ASP A 49 18.04 18.07 -16.22
CA ASP A 49 18.23 19.51 -16.30
C ASP A 49 18.01 20.17 -14.93
N THR A 50 18.23 21.48 -14.89
CA THR A 50 18.06 22.29 -13.67
C THR A 50 16.62 22.29 -13.17
N GLU A 51 15.64 22.13 -14.07
CA GLU A 51 14.23 22.06 -13.72
C GLU A 51 13.92 20.76 -12.96
N THR A 52 14.41 19.63 -13.46
CA THR A 52 14.31 18.32 -12.79
C THR A 52 14.99 18.34 -11.41
N GLU A 53 16.15 18.99 -11.27
CA GLU A 53 16.80 19.17 -9.96
C GLU A 53 15.93 19.96 -8.99
N SER A 54 15.25 21.01 -9.47
CA SER A 54 14.35 21.81 -8.65
C SER A 54 13.17 20.97 -8.15
N PHE A 55 12.56 20.16 -9.00
CA PHE A 55 11.46 19.28 -8.60
C PHE A 55 11.90 18.21 -7.60
N TYR A 56 13.10 17.63 -7.80
CA TYR A 56 13.68 16.73 -6.82
C TYR A 56 13.85 17.42 -5.46
N ALA A 57 14.38 18.64 -5.46
CA ALA A 57 14.56 19.42 -4.23
C ALA A 57 13.23 19.69 -3.52
N GLU A 58 12.16 20.02 -4.25
CA GLU A 58 10.83 20.18 -3.67
C GLU A 58 10.30 18.88 -3.05
N PHE A 59 10.42 17.77 -3.78
CA PHE A 59 10.00 16.45 -3.34
C PHE A 59 10.74 15.99 -2.08
N ILE A 60 12.08 16.01 -2.09
CA ILE A 60 12.87 15.54 -0.94
C ILE A 60 12.68 16.44 0.28
N ASN A 61 12.51 17.75 0.10
CA ASN A 61 12.22 18.64 1.22
C ASN A 61 10.85 18.37 1.84
N HIS A 62 9.86 17.93 1.06
CA HIS A 62 8.57 17.49 1.59
C HIS A 62 8.71 16.23 2.45
N ILE A 63 9.53 15.27 2.01
CA ILE A 63 9.86 14.09 2.82
C ILE A 63 10.58 14.49 4.10
N ILE A 64 11.66 15.27 4.00
CA ILE A 64 12.47 15.71 5.16
C ILE A 64 11.62 16.47 6.18
N LYS A 65 10.68 17.31 5.72
CA LYS A 65 9.77 18.05 6.60
C LYS A 65 8.92 17.11 7.47
N ASN A 66 8.55 15.94 6.95
CA ASN A 66 7.72 14.94 7.63
C ASN A 66 8.53 13.72 8.14
N GLU A 67 9.86 13.79 8.12
CA GLU A 67 10.76 12.65 8.45
C GLU A 67 10.53 12.09 9.86
N ALA A 68 10.05 12.92 10.80
CA ALA A 68 9.72 12.47 12.15
C ALA A 68 8.67 11.34 12.16
N LEU A 69 7.71 11.36 11.24
CA LEU A 69 6.67 10.34 11.10
C LEU A 69 7.23 9.03 10.54
N LEU A 70 8.29 9.10 9.73
CA LEU A 70 8.92 7.94 9.07
C LEU A 70 9.83 7.14 10.00
N LYS A 71 10.26 7.70 11.14
CA LYS A 71 11.24 7.05 12.05
C LYS A 71 10.78 5.72 12.64
N GLY A 72 9.47 5.48 12.72
CA GLY A 72 8.92 4.19 13.15
C GLY A 72 9.13 3.07 12.12
N TYR A 73 9.39 3.43 10.87
CA TYR A 73 9.40 2.51 9.74
C TYR A 73 10.77 2.42 9.05
N SER A 74 11.54 3.51 9.05
CA SER A 74 12.86 3.55 8.45
C SER A 74 13.82 4.41 9.27
N ASN A 75 15.04 3.90 9.44
CA ASN A 75 16.15 4.65 10.06
C ASN A 75 16.99 5.41 9.01
N PHE A 76 16.55 5.44 7.75
CA PHE A 76 17.25 6.12 6.67
C PHE A 76 17.23 7.65 6.90
N ASP A 77 18.40 8.28 6.79
CA ASP A 77 18.53 9.74 6.84
C ASP A 77 18.21 10.33 5.46
N PHE A 78 16.99 10.84 5.29
CA PHE A 78 16.58 11.46 4.03
C PHE A 78 17.33 12.78 3.77
N GLY A 79 17.89 13.39 4.81
CA GLY A 79 18.79 14.53 4.70
C GLY A 79 20.11 14.22 3.97
N SER A 80 20.55 12.96 3.97
CA SER A 80 21.78 12.52 3.28
C SER A 80 21.68 12.56 1.75
N ILE A 81 20.45 12.55 1.21
CA ILE A 81 20.16 12.57 -0.23
C ILE A 81 19.55 13.89 -0.70
N LYS A 82 19.72 15.01 0.02
CA LYS A 82 19.12 16.33 -0.29
C LYS A 82 19.24 16.85 -1.73
N THR A 83 20.18 16.36 -2.53
CA THR A 83 20.34 16.69 -3.95
C THR A 83 20.22 15.45 -4.83
N LEU A 84 19.78 15.62 -6.08
CA LEU A 84 19.65 14.50 -7.01
C LEU A 84 21.01 13.82 -7.26
N ASN A 85 22.09 14.60 -7.29
CA ASN A 85 23.45 14.07 -7.36
C ASN A 85 23.83 13.23 -6.13
N THR A 86 23.45 13.64 -4.91
CA THR A 86 23.69 12.82 -3.71
C THR A 86 22.84 11.56 -3.69
N LEU A 87 21.60 11.59 -4.18
CA LEU A 87 20.76 10.40 -4.34
C LEU A 87 21.45 9.38 -5.27
N GLN A 88 21.86 9.79 -6.47
CA GLN A 88 22.43 8.90 -7.48
C GLN A 88 23.77 8.28 -7.07
N ASN A 89 24.52 8.94 -6.19
CA ASN A 89 25.80 8.44 -5.68
C ASN A 89 25.69 7.78 -4.30
N SER A 90 24.50 7.75 -3.69
CA SER A 90 24.31 7.19 -2.35
C SER A 90 24.37 5.67 -2.38
N THR A 91 25.26 5.09 -1.59
CA THR A 91 25.27 3.64 -1.32
C THR A 91 24.13 3.24 -0.40
N ASP A 92 23.77 4.11 0.53
CA ASP A 92 22.78 3.83 1.56
C ASP A 92 21.39 3.76 0.95
N PHE A 93 21.10 4.59 -0.05
CA PHE A 93 19.83 4.52 -0.79
C PHE A 93 19.60 3.17 -1.46
N LYS A 94 20.65 2.47 -1.90
CA LYS A 94 20.52 1.13 -2.49
C LYS A 94 20.03 0.08 -1.51
N SER A 95 20.15 0.34 -0.21
CA SER A 95 19.65 -0.52 0.85
C SER A 95 18.24 -0.16 1.31
N LEU A 96 17.70 0.98 0.85
CA LEU A 96 16.32 1.35 1.12
C LEU A 96 15.40 0.35 0.40
N ALA A 97 14.41 -0.15 1.13
CA ALA A 97 13.41 -1.07 0.64
C ALA A 97 12.02 -0.48 0.91
N PRO A 98 11.00 -0.87 0.12
CA PRO A 98 9.63 -0.55 0.48
C PRO A 98 9.23 -1.28 1.77
N ILE A 99 8.18 -0.79 2.43
CA ILE A 99 7.54 -1.47 3.54
C ILE A 99 6.48 -2.39 2.95
N TYR A 100 6.63 -3.69 3.18
CA TYR A 100 5.62 -4.67 2.80
C TYR A 100 4.60 -4.83 3.91
N THR A 101 3.32 -4.66 3.57
CA THR A 101 2.21 -4.85 4.50
C THR A 101 1.65 -6.26 4.32
N PRO A 102 1.81 -7.15 5.31
CA PRO A 102 1.20 -8.48 5.25
C PRO A 102 -0.32 -8.37 5.36
N TYR A 103 -1.03 -9.17 4.56
CA TYR A 103 -2.46 -9.34 4.64
C TYR A 103 -2.79 -10.84 4.57
N SER A 104 -3.69 -11.29 5.44
CA SER A 104 -4.13 -12.68 5.52
C SER A 104 -5.64 -12.74 5.26
N PHE A 105 -6.02 -13.34 4.14
CA PHE A 105 -7.44 -13.59 3.90
C PHE A 105 -7.97 -14.58 4.95
N PHE A 106 -7.17 -15.56 5.37
CA PHE A 106 -7.53 -16.51 6.40
C PHE A 106 -7.85 -15.84 7.74
N GLU A 107 -6.98 -14.98 8.27
CA GLU A 107 -7.24 -14.29 9.55
C GLU A 107 -8.49 -13.39 9.46
N THR A 108 -8.65 -12.70 8.33
CA THR A 108 -9.83 -11.86 8.08
C THR A 108 -11.11 -12.69 8.04
N GLU A 109 -11.08 -13.86 7.39
CA GLU A 109 -12.20 -14.80 7.36
C GLU A 109 -12.57 -15.28 8.76
N GLU A 110 -11.59 -15.67 9.57
CA GLU A 110 -11.82 -16.11 10.96
C GLU A 110 -12.46 -15.00 11.80
N ALA A 111 -11.98 -13.76 11.69
CA ALA A 111 -12.55 -12.61 12.40
C ALA A 111 -14.02 -12.38 12.01
N ILE A 112 -14.34 -12.39 10.70
CA ILE A 112 -15.70 -12.25 10.21
C ILE A 112 -16.59 -13.39 10.73
N GLU A 113 -16.10 -14.63 10.69
CA GLU A 113 -16.86 -15.78 11.18
C GLU A 113 -17.13 -15.70 12.68
N GLN A 114 -16.16 -15.24 13.48
CA GLN A 114 -16.35 -15.02 14.91
C GLN A 114 -17.46 -14.00 15.18
N ILE A 115 -17.41 -12.83 14.52
CA ILE A 115 -18.43 -11.78 14.71
C ILE A 115 -19.82 -12.28 14.28
N LEU A 116 -19.89 -13.09 13.21
CA LEU A 116 -21.15 -13.72 12.77
C LEU A 116 -21.72 -14.69 13.81
N GLU A 117 -20.89 -15.40 14.56
CA GLU A 117 -21.36 -16.24 15.68
C GLU A 117 -21.82 -15.37 16.87
N GLU A 118 -21.09 -14.30 17.20
CA GLU A 118 -21.49 -13.36 18.24
C GLU A 118 -22.84 -12.70 17.96
N LEU A 119 -23.11 -12.34 16.69
CA LEU A 119 -24.39 -11.80 16.23
C LEU A 119 -25.60 -12.71 16.52
N LYS A 120 -25.39 -14.03 16.65
CA LYS A 120 -26.47 -14.99 16.98
C LYS A 120 -26.83 -14.94 18.46
N VAL A 121 -25.88 -14.61 19.31
CA VAL A 121 -26.01 -14.70 20.77
C VAL A 121 -26.28 -13.33 21.39
N VAL A 122 -25.66 -12.27 20.86
CA VAL A 122 -25.67 -10.91 21.43
C VAL A 122 -26.71 -10.04 20.73
N LYS A 123 -27.71 -9.56 21.49
CA LYS A 123 -28.78 -8.70 20.96
C LYS A 123 -28.47 -7.21 21.06
N GLU A 124 -27.70 -6.79 22.06
CA GLU A 124 -27.49 -5.38 22.42
C GLU A 124 -26.59 -4.65 21.40
N PHE A 125 -25.56 -5.33 20.90
CA PHE A 125 -24.57 -4.78 19.95
C PHE A 125 -24.81 -5.20 18.50
N LYS A 126 -26.00 -5.73 18.17
CA LYS A 126 -26.27 -6.36 16.86
C LYS A 126 -26.07 -5.41 15.67
N LYS A 127 -26.27 -4.11 15.86
CA LYS A 127 -26.05 -3.10 14.80
C LYS A 127 -24.57 -2.86 14.56
N GLU A 128 -23.81 -2.60 15.62
CA GLU A 128 -22.37 -2.33 15.57
C GLU A 128 -21.61 -3.53 14.99
N LEU A 129 -21.89 -4.75 15.45
CA LEU A 129 -21.26 -5.97 14.92
C LEU A 129 -21.58 -6.20 13.42
N LYS A 130 -22.73 -5.72 12.93
CA LYS A 130 -23.05 -5.78 11.50
C LYS A 130 -22.31 -4.72 10.69
N GLU A 131 -22.11 -3.54 11.25
CA GLU A 131 -21.29 -2.48 10.65
C GLU A 131 -19.85 -2.95 10.54
N GLU A 132 -19.31 -3.57 11.60
CA GLU A 132 -17.97 -4.16 11.62
C GLU A 132 -17.77 -5.22 10.53
N ILE A 133 -18.70 -6.18 10.40
CA ILE A 133 -18.64 -7.16 9.30
C ILE A 133 -18.72 -6.46 7.93
N GLY A 134 -19.49 -5.38 7.82
CA GLY A 134 -19.56 -4.57 6.61
C GLY A 134 -18.19 -4.03 6.22
N TYR A 135 -17.50 -3.38 7.17
CA TYR A 135 -16.14 -2.85 6.96
C TYR A 135 -15.15 -3.96 6.56
N LEU A 136 -15.13 -5.08 7.30
CA LEU A 136 -14.23 -6.19 6.99
C LEU A 136 -14.52 -6.82 5.62
N LEU A 137 -15.79 -6.93 5.21
CA LEU A 137 -16.15 -7.44 3.89
C LEU A 137 -15.79 -6.46 2.76
N GLU A 138 -15.90 -5.15 2.99
CA GLU A 138 -15.47 -4.12 2.03
C GLU A 138 -13.95 -4.16 1.83
N GLU A 139 -13.17 -4.23 2.92
CA GLU A 139 -11.71 -4.37 2.88
C GLU A 139 -11.31 -5.69 2.19
N TYR A 140 -11.91 -6.81 2.58
CA TYR A 140 -11.66 -8.11 1.98
C TYR A 140 -11.96 -8.11 0.47
N GLN A 141 -13.07 -7.49 0.05
CA GLN A 141 -13.42 -7.33 -1.37
C GLN A 141 -12.38 -6.46 -2.10
N PHE A 142 -11.93 -5.35 -1.49
CA PHE A 142 -10.87 -4.51 -2.06
C PHE A 142 -9.60 -5.32 -2.33
N HIS A 143 -9.15 -6.13 -1.36
CA HIS A 143 -7.96 -6.98 -1.50
C HIS A 143 -8.11 -8.04 -2.58
N ILE A 144 -9.29 -8.63 -2.76
CA ILE A 144 -9.56 -9.56 -3.87
C ILE A 144 -9.53 -8.86 -5.23
N ASP A 145 -10.21 -7.71 -5.32
CA ASP A 145 -10.39 -7.04 -6.60
C ASP A 145 -9.08 -6.48 -7.14
N HIS A 146 -8.24 -5.98 -6.24
CA HIS A 146 -6.97 -5.35 -6.54
C HIS A 146 -5.78 -6.23 -6.18
N LEU A 147 -5.95 -7.55 -5.96
CA LEU A 147 -4.90 -8.46 -5.49
C LEU A 147 -3.56 -8.27 -6.23
N LYS A 148 -3.58 -8.32 -7.56
CA LYS A 148 -2.38 -8.17 -8.40
C LYS A 148 -1.79 -6.76 -8.34
N GLU A 149 -2.65 -5.74 -8.38
CA GLU A 149 -2.23 -4.34 -8.27
C GLU A 149 -1.62 -4.04 -6.90
N ASN A 150 -2.18 -4.64 -5.84
CA ASN A 150 -1.71 -4.50 -4.47
C ASN A 150 -0.34 -5.14 -4.27
N ILE A 151 -0.09 -6.31 -4.86
CA ILE A 151 1.23 -6.95 -4.88
C ILE A 151 2.23 -6.07 -5.64
N GLN A 152 1.80 -5.48 -6.76
CA GLN A 152 2.69 -4.77 -7.66
C GLN A 152 3.03 -3.34 -7.20
N TYR A 153 2.04 -2.60 -6.69
CA TYR A 153 2.13 -1.15 -6.52
C TYR A 153 1.91 -0.70 -5.07
N ASN A 154 1.09 -1.41 -4.29
CA ASN A 154 0.75 -1.01 -2.92
C ASN A 154 1.54 -1.79 -1.86
N PHE A 155 2.51 -2.60 -2.29
CA PHE A 155 3.43 -3.35 -1.42
C PHE A 155 2.71 -4.26 -0.41
N TYR A 156 1.56 -4.81 -0.78
CA TYR A 156 0.94 -5.86 0.03
C TYR A 156 1.57 -7.22 -0.26
N THR A 157 1.84 -7.97 0.80
CA THR A 157 2.21 -9.38 0.72
C THR A 157 1.07 -10.22 1.28
N TYR A 158 0.65 -11.23 0.53
CA TYR A 158 -0.45 -12.11 0.93
C TYR A 158 0.13 -13.40 1.47
N GLU A 159 -0.22 -13.76 2.70
CA GLU A 159 0.31 -14.96 3.36
C GLU A 159 0.01 -16.22 2.55
N GLU A 160 -1.16 -16.29 1.91
CA GLU A 160 -1.56 -17.42 1.05
C GLU A 160 -0.71 -17.55 -0.22
N LEU A 161 0.04 -16.52 -0.58
CA LEU A 161 0.94 -16.50 -1.73
C LEU A 161 2.42 -16.52 -1.31
N GLU A 162 2.72 -16.65 -0.01
CA GLU A 162 4.09 -16.72 0.45
C GLU A 162 4.81 -17.96 -0.13
N GLY A 163 6.02 -17.73 -0.65
CA GLY A 163 6.84 -18.80 -1.23
C GLY A 163 6.41 -19.27 -2.63
N ILE A 164 5.38 -18.66 -3.22
CA ILE A 164 5.01 -18.91 -4.62
C ILE A 164 6.06 -18.28 -5.54
N GLU A 165 6.50 -19.05 -6.54
CA GLU A 165 7.45 -18.54 -7.54
C GLU A 165 6.82 -17.45 -8.40
N ASN A 166 7.61 -16.44 -8.78
CA ASN A 166 7.12 -15.31 -9.59
C ASN A 166 6.51 -15.73 -10.94
N SER A 167 6.91 -16.88 -11.51
CA SER A 167 6.33 -17.40 -12.75
C SER A 167 4.90 -17.89 -12.58
N ASP A 168 4.53 -18.30 -11.37
CA ASP A 168 3.27 -18.97 -11.07
C ASP A 168 2.31 -18.03 -10.30
N LEU A 169 2.81 -16.89 -9.85
CA LEU A 169 2.10 -15.93 -9.00
C LEU A 169 0.82 -15.42 -9.63
N ASP A 170 0.79 -15.20 -10.95
CA ASP A 170 -0.42 -14.76 -11.66
C ASP A 170 -1.54 -15.80 -11.62
N GLU A 171 -1.21 -17.06 -11.90
CA GLU A 171 -2.17 -18.18 -11.87
C GLU A 171 -2.68 -18.40 -10.44
N LYS A 172 -1.77 -18.40 -9.46
CA LYS A 172 -2.11 -18.59 -8.04
C LYS A 172 -2.95 -17.45 -7.48
N ALA A 173 -2.69 -16.20 -7.89
CA ALA A 173 -3.52 -15.06 -7.52
C ALA A 173 -4.95 -15.18 -8.08
N ASP A 174 -5.11 -15.66 -9.32
CA ASP A 174 -6.44 -15.84 -9.92
C ASP A 174 -7.23 -17.00 -9.28
N GLU A 175 -6.54 -18.10 -8.94
CA GLU A 175 -7.11 -19.20 -8.15
C GLU A 175 -7.59 -18.71 -6.77
N LEU A 176 -6.71 -17.99 -6.06
CA LEU A 176 -7.01 -17.43 -4.74
C LEU A 176 -8.21 -16.49 -4.83
N LYS A 177 -8.22 -15.53 -5.77
CA LYS A 177 -9.36 -14.63 -6.01
C LYS A 177 -10.68 -15.40 -6.17
N THR A 178 -10.67 -16.47 -6.98
CA THR A 178 -11.87 -17.28 -7.22
C THR A 178 -12.33 -18.02 -5.97
N GLU A 179 -11.41 -18.52 -5.16
CA GLU A 179 -11.71 -19.16 -3.87
C GLU A 179 -12.33 -18.15 -2.89
N LYS A 180 -11.68 -17.00 -2.72
CA LYS A 180 -12.02 -15.99 -1.72
C LYS A 180 -13.36 -15.29 -2.01
N LEU A 181 -13.73 -15.12 -3.28
CA LEU A 181 -15.08 -14.62 -3.65
C LEU A 181 -16.22 -15.52 -3.15
N LYS A 182 -15.99 -16.83 -2.98
CA LYS A 182 -17.02 -17.74 -2.43
C LYS A 182 -17.31 -17.45 -0.96
N PHE A 183 -16.32 -16.97 -0.21
CA PHE A 183 -16.49 -16.61 1.20
C PHE A 183 -17.42 -15.40 1.36
N ILE A 184 -17.26 -14.35 0.55
CA ILE A 184 -18.14 -13.17 0.57
C ILE A 184 -19.59 -13.58 0.37
N GLN A 185 -19.86 -14.43 -0.63
CA GLN A 185 -21.22 -14.93 -0.86
C GLN A 185 -21.77 -15.68 0.35
N LYS A 186 -20.96 -16.55 0.97
CA LYS A 186 -21.33 -17.29 2.20
C LYS A 186 -21.69 -16.33 3.34
N CYS A 187 -20.95 -15.25 3.53
CA CYS A 187 -21.22 -14.24 4.56
C CYS A 187 -22.50 -13.45 4.28
N ASN A 188 -22.70 -13.01 3.04
CA ASN A 188 -23.92 -12.34 2.61
C ASN A 188 -25.17 -13.22 2.84
N ASP A 189 -25.08 -14.52 2.53
CA ASP A 189 -26.16 -15.48 2.78
C ASP A 189 -26.46 -15.64 4.28
N LYS A 190 -25.43 -15.65 5.14
CA LYS A 190 -25.59 -15.71 6.60
C LYS A 190 -26.24 -14.43 7.14
N LEU A 191 -25.89 -13.25 6.63
CA LEU A 191 -26.45 -11.96 7.05
C LEU A 191 -27.89 -11.75 6.58
N ALA A 192 -28.25 -12.29 5.41
CA ALA A 192 -29.59 -12.21 4.85
C ALA A 192 -30.61 -13.12 5.57
N LYS A 193 -30.15 -14.21 6.19
CA LYS A 193 -30.99 -15.08 7.02
C LYS A 193 -31.34 -14.35 8.33
N LYS A 194 -32.57 -13.83 8.38
CA LYS A 194 -33.19 -13.19 9.56
C LYS A 194 -33.47 -14.16 10.69
#